data_AF-A0A1F8THM5-F1
#
_entry.id   AF-A0A1F8THM5-F1
#
_cell.length_a   1.000
_cell.length_b   1.000
_cell.length_c   1.000
_cell.angle_alpha   90.00
_cell.angle_beta   90.00
_cell.angle_gamma   90.00
#
_symmetry.space_group_name_H-M   'P 1'
#
loop_
_entity.id
_entity.type
_entity.pdbx_description
1 polymer ?
#
loop_
_entity_poly.entity_id
_entity_poly.type
_entity_poly.pdbx_seq_one_letter_code
_entity_poly.pdbx_strand_id
1 'polypeptide(L)'
;MSFPNLPDKHAAQSLLNAEDIVSYRTRLGRKPDLHAPQGGLFCLERGLPPGRTVDADAALTRDLVAAIQERGAHCTSGTTWTTDAPYRETLAEVQQYQQEGIKTVEMESSGLFAVGQVRAVQTTSVVVVMDSLATFEWKVPERLDSIQRSLEIVYRAALDVLGK
;
A
#
# COMPACT_ATOMS: atom_id res chain seq x y z
N MET A 1 2.52 14.50 12.18
CA MET A 1 1.64 15.21 11.24
C MET A 1 1.32 14.19 10.16
N SER A 2 0.06 13.80 9.98
CA SER A 2 -0.33 13.00 8.81
C SER A 2 0.24 13.67 7.55
N PHE A 3 0.82 12.88 6.64
CA PHE A 3 1.36 13.33 5.36
C PHE A 3 0.43 14.38 4.71
N PRO A 4 0.95 15.45 4.09
CA PRO A 4 0.17 16.66 3.88
C PRO A 4 -0.94 16.40 2.86
N ASN A 5 -2.18 16.33 3.35
CA ASN A 5 -3.35 16.64 2.53
C ASN A 5 -3.11 18.03 1.96
N LEU A 6 -2.92 18.15 0.64
CA LEU A 6 -2.82 19.46 0.00
C LEU A 6 -4.08 20.27 0.38
N PRO A 7 -3.94 21.54 0.80
CA PRO A 7 -5.04 22.32 1.38
C PRO A 7 -6.33 22.30 0.56
N ASP A 8 -6.22 22.30 -0.76
CA ASP A 8 -7.35 22.34 -1.70
C ASP A 8 -7.57 21.02 -2.46
N LYS A 9 -7.00 19.89 -2.00
CA LYS A 9 -7.09 18.61 -2.74
C LYS A 9 -8.52 18.17 -3.00
N HIS A 10 -9.47 18.62 -2.17
CA HIS A 10 -10.89 18.31 -2.31
C HIS A 10 -11.50 18.85 -3.62
N ALA A 11 -10.95 19.94 -4.16
CA ALA A 11 -11.37 20.51 -5.44
C ALA A 11 -10.71 19.83 -6.65
N ALA A 12 -9.64 19.06 -6.45
CA ALA A 12 -8.93 18.39 -7.53
C ALA A 12 -9.63 17.09 -7.98
N GLN A 13 -9.47 16.77 -9.27
CA GLN A 13 -9.89 15.49 -9.84
C GLN A 13 -9.00 14.36 -9.30
N SER A 14 -9.63 13.23 -8.97
CA SER A 14 -8.93 12.02 -8.50
C SER A 14 -8.49 11.17 -9.70
N LEU A 15 -7.32 10.54 -9.60
CA LEU A 15 -6.78 9.66 -10.66
C LEU A 15 -7.50 8.30 -10.72
N LEU A 16 -8.07 7.89 -9.59
CA LEU A 16 -8.94 6.74 -9.42
C LEU A 16 -10.14 7.18 -8.58
N ASN A 17 -11.35 6.90 -9.03
CA ASN A 17 -12.56 7.13 -8.25
C ASN A 17 -13.32 5.83 -7.96
N ALA A 18 -14.34 5.91 -7.10
CA ALA A 18 -15.13 4.75 -6.70
C ALA A 18 -15.91 4.13 -7.88
N GLU A 19 -16.39 4.95 -8.84
CA GLU A 19 -17.11 4.48 -10.03
C GLU A 19 -16.18 3.66 -10.94
N ASP A 20 -14.90 4.03 -11.05
CA ASP A 20 -13.88 3.30 -11.80
C ASP A 20 -13.68 1.89 -11.22
N ILE A 21 -13.59 1.76 -9.89
CA ILE A 21 -13.48 0.45 -9.22
C ILE A 21 -14.73 -0.38 -9.42
N VAL A 22 -15.92 0.20 -9.28
CA VAL A 22 -17.19 -0.51 -9.52
C VAL A 22 -17.25 -1.02 -10.96
N SER A 23 -16.87 -0.18 -11.92
CA SER A 23 -16.83 -0.54 -13.35
C SER A 23 -15.81 -1.65 -13.63
N TYR A 24 -14.61 -1.56 -13.07
CA TYR A 24 -13.57 -2.59 -13.17
C TYR A 24 -14.04 -3.93 -12.62
N ARG A 25 -14.58 -3.97 -11.40
CA ARG A 25 -15.08 -5.21 -10.76
C ARG A 25 -16.25 -5.83 -11.52
N THR A 26 -17.12 -5.00 -12.11
CA THR A 26 -18.24 -5.44 -12.95
C THR A 26 -17.73 -6.13 -14.21
N ARG A 27 -16.73 -5.56 -14.89
CA ARG A 27 -16.10 -6.18 -16.08
C ARG A 27 -15.46 -7.54 -15.77
N LEU A 28 -14.89 -7.70 -14.58
CA LEU A 28 -14.30 -8.98 -14.15
C LEU A 28 -15.33 -10.04 -13.74
N GLY A 29 -16.63 -9.73 -13.73
CA GLY A 29 -17.68 -10.64 -13.27
C GLY A 29 -17.60 -10.98 -11.77
N ARG A 30 -16.89 -10.17 -10.98
CA ARG A 30 -16.60 -10.43 -9.55
C ARG A 30 -17.48 -9.60 -8.61
N LYS A 31 -18.71 -9.26 -9.00
CA LYS A 31 -19.66 -8.59 -8.10
C LYS A 31 -20.43 -9.67 -7.32
N PRO A 32 -20.13 -9.88 -6.02
CA PRO A 32 -20.84 -10.88 -5.25
C PRO A 32 -22.26 -10.38 -4.96
N ASP A 33 -23.24 -11.27 -5.02
CA ASP A 33 -24.62 -10.99 -4.62
C ASP A 33 -24.71 -11.03 -3.09
N LEU A 34 -24.34 -9.92 -2.44
CA LEU A 34 -24.28 -9.82 -0.99
C LEU A 34 -25.34 -8.84 -0.47
N HIS A 35 -25.99 -9.23 0.63
CA HIS A 35 -26.81 -8.34 1.42
C HIS A 35 -25.97 -7.17 1.97
N ALA A 36 -26.61 -6.03 2.20
CA ALA A 36 -25.96 -4.88 2.82
C ALA A 36 -25.30 -5.29 4.17
N PRO A 37 -24.12 -4.74 4.50
CA PRO A 37 -23.49 -5.01 5.78
C PRO A 37 -24.42 -4.62 6.93
N GLN A 38 -24.44 -5.44 7.98
CA GLN A 38 -25.31 -5.23 9.15
C GLN A 38 -24.87 -4.04 10.03
N GLY A 39 -23.69 -3.47 9.77
CA GLY A 39 -23.18 -2.29 10.46
C GLY A 39 -21.79 -1.88 9.96
N GLY A 40 -21.35 -0.68 10.33
CA GLY A 40 -20.00 -0.16 10.12
C GLY A 40 -19.42 0.38 11.42
N LEU A 41 -18.12 0.21 11.63
CA LEU A 41 -17.40 0.75 12.78
C LEU A 41 -16.40 1.81 12.30
N PHE A 42 -16.41 2.98 12.93
CA PHE A 42 -15.40 4.01 12.73
C PHE A 42 -14.34 3.89 13.83
N CYS A 43 -13.13 3.49 13.46
CA CYS A 43 -11.99 3.46 14.38
C CYS A 43 -11.42 4.87 14.51
N LEU A 44 -11.44 5.42 15.72
CA LEU A 44 -10.86 6.74 16.03
C LEU A 44 -9.72 6.55 17.02
N GLU A 45 -8.52 6.26 16.54
CA GLU A 45 -7.33 6.17 17.39
C GLU A 45 -6.65 7.55 17.52
N ARG A 46 -6.20 7.89 18.74
CA ARG A 46 -5.77 9.25 19.13
C ARG A 46 -4.28 9.43 19.36
N GLY A 47 -3.43 8.46 19.01
CA GLY A 47 -2.00 8.55 19.25
C GLY A 47 -1.17 7.87 18.17
N LEU A 48 -0.35 8.64 17.46
CA LEU A 48 0.69 8.16 16.56
C LEU A 48 2.02 8.85 16.95
N PRO A 49 3.18 8.21 16.72
CA PRO A 49 4.47 8.87 16.84
C PRO A 49 4.47 10.18 16.03
N PRO A 50 4.96 11.30 16.60
CA PRO A 50 5.05 12.53 15.86
C PRO A 50 6.10 12.39 14.76
N GLY A 51 5.68 12.54 13.51
CA GLY A 51 6.59 12.48 12.37
C GLY A 51 5.84 12.69 11.08
N ARG A 52 6.59 12.93 10.00
CA ARG A 52 6.10 12.78 8.64
C ARG A 52 6.22 11.33 8.21
N THR A 53 7.32 10.67 8.58
CA THR A 53 7.60 9.27 8.26
C THR A 53 7.63 8.42 9.53
N VAL A 54 7.47 7.11 9.35
CA VAL A 54 7.65 6.10 10.38
C VAL A 54 8.37 4.92 9.71
N ASP A 55 9.43 4.44 10.34
CA ASP A 55 10.33 3.46 9.74
C ASP A 55 9.96 2.02 10.13
N ALA A 56 10.16 1.12 9.17
CA ALA A 56 10.19 -0.32 9.38
C ALA A 56 11.47 -0.74 10.13
N ASP A 57 11.48 -1.95 10.68
CA ASP A 57 12.69 -2.57 11.21
C ASP A 57 13.68 -2.87 10.07
N ALA A 58 14.87 -2.28 10.16
CA ALA A 58 15.87 -2.36 9.10
C ALA A 58 16.50 -3.76 8.96
N ALA A 59 16.60 -4.54 10.03
CA ALA A 59 17.17 -5.88 9.99
C ALA A 59 16.18 -6.85 9.33
N LEU A 60 14.94 -6.87 9.81
CA LEU A 60 13.85 -7.67 9.26
C LEU A 60 13.61 -7.34 7.78
N THR A 61 13.69 -6.05 7.41
CA THR A 61 13.58 -5.63 6.02
C THR A 61 14.72 -6.19 5.15
N ARG A 62 15.97 -6.16 5.63
CA ARG A 62 17.11 -6.72 4.87
C ARG A 62 16.97 -8.24 4.70
N ASP A 63 16.58 -8.95 5.75
CA ASP A 63 16.42 -10.41 5.71
C ASP A 63 15.34 -10.81 4.71
N LEU A 64 14.22 -10.08 4.69
CA LEU A 64 13.12 -10.34 3.75
C LEU A 64 13.51 -9.99 2.30
N VAL A 65 14.24 -8.90 2.07
CA VAL A 65 14.78 -8.57 0.74
C VAL A 65 15.71 -9.67 0.24
N ALA A 66 16.62 -10.17 1.09
CA ALA A 66 17.53 -11.25 0.73
C ALA A 66 16.78 -12.54 0.39
N ALA A 67 15.82 -12.94 1.24
CA ALA A 67 15.01 -14.14 1.01
C ALA A 67 14.18 -14.07 -0.28
N ILE A 68 13.68 -12.89 -0.67
CA ILE A 68 12.99 -12.68 -1.96
C ILE A 68 13.98 -12.81 -3.14
N GLN A 69 15.18 -12.23 -3.02
CA GLN A 69 16.20 -12.28 -4.06
C GLN A 69 16.76 -13.69 -4.29
N GLU A 70 16.96 -14.47 -3.23
CA GLU A 70 17.37 -15.88 -3.30
C GLU A 70 16.35 -16.75 -4.06
N ARG A 71 15.08 -16.34 -4.05
CA ARG A 71 13.98 -16.98 -4.80
C ARG A 71 13.86 -16.50 -6.24
N GLY A 72 14.84 -15.72 -6.73
CA GLY A 72 14.93 -15.26 -8.11
C GLY A 72 14.00 -14.11 -8.47
N ALA A 73 13.47 -13.39 -7.47
CA ALA A 73 12.62 -12.21 -7.69
C ALA A 73 13.40 -10.91 -7.45
N HIS A 74 13.07 -9.89 -8.25
CA HIS A 74 13.57 -8.53 -8.02
C HIS A 74 12.80 -7.87 -6.88
N CYS A 75 13.51 -7.18 -6.01
CA CYS A 75 12.93 -6.41 -4.91
C CYS A 75 13.63 -5.04 -4.83
N THR A 76 12.87 -3.99 -4.56
CA THR A 76 13.37 -2.63 -4.35
C THR A 76 12.81 -2.08 -3.05
N SER A 77 13.68 -1.65 -2.14
CA SER A 77 13.27 -0.95 -0.92
C SER A 77 13.07 0.54 -1.19
N GLY A 78 12.10 1.15 -0.51
CA GLY A 78 11.88 2.59 -0.52
C GLY A 78 10.63 2.97 0.26
N THR A 79 10.34 4.27 0.29
CA THR A 79 9.20 4.83 1.03
C THR A 79 7.90 4.60 0.27
N THR A 80 6.84 4.31 1.03
CA THR A 80 5.46 4.27 0.54
C THR A 80 4.65 5.41 1.17
N TRP A 81 3.70 5.96 0.43
CA TRP A 81 2.67 6.85 0.96
C TRP A 81 1.53 5.99 1.50
N THR A 82 1.22 6.10 2.80
CA THR A 82 0.02 5.50 3.38
C THR A 82 -1.15 6.49 3.29
N THR A 83 -2.25 6.09 2.66
CA THR A 83 -3.47 6.92 2.48
C THR A 83 -4.69 6.29 3.14
N ASP A 84 -5.54 7.10 3.75
CA ASP A 84 -6.87 6.66 4.23
C ASP A 84 -7.96 6.82 3.16
N ALA A 85 -7.62 7.44 2.02
CA ALA A 85 -8.57 7.87 1.01
C ALA A 85 -8.04 7.57 -0.41
N PRO A 86 -8.00 6.30 -0.84
CA PRO A 86 -7.50 5.92 -2.17
C PRO A 86 -8.29 6.58 -3.31
N TYR A 87 -9.59 6.82 -3.13
CA TYR A 87 -10.42 7.54 -4.11
C TYR A 87 -10.21 9.05 -4.13
N ARG A 88 -9.24 9.56 -3.36
CA ARG A 88 -8.83 10.97 -3.31
C ARG A 88 -7.33 11.12 -3.57
N GLU A 89 -6.74 10.17 -4.29
CA GLU A 89 -5.39 10.28 -4.83
C GLU A 89 -5.40 11.24 -6.03
N THR A 90 -4.69 12.35 -5.90
CA THR A 90 -4.68 13.43 -6.91
C THR A 90 -3.39 13.44 -7.72
N LEU A 91 -3.45 14.02 -8.93
CA LEU A 91 -2.28 14.22 -9.78
C LEU A 91 -1.18 15.02 -9.08
N ALA A 92 -1.54 16.06 -8.33
CA ALA A 92 -0.59 16.88 -7.59
C ALA A 92 0.14 16.09 -6.50
N GLU A 93 -0.57 15.23 -5.76
CA GLU A 93 0.04 14.33 -4.77
C GLU A 93 0.99 13.34 -5.44
N VAL A 94 0.55 12.67 -6.51
CA VAL A 94 1.41 11.71 -7.23
C VAL A 94 2.68 12.38 -7.75
N GLN A 95 2.58 13.56 -8.35
CA GLN A 95 3.75 14.31 -8.82
C GLN A 95 4.69 14.70 -7.69
N GLN A 96 4.14 15.23 -6.59
CA GLN A 96 4.93 15.61 -5.42
C GLN A 96 5.65 14.39 -4.83
N TYR A 97 4.94 13.29 -4.61
CA TYR A 97 5.51 12.09 -4.01
C TYR A 97 6.53 11.40 -4.92
N GLN A 98 6.34 11.44 -6.25
CA GLN A 98 7.38 11.03 -7.20
C GLN A 98 8.65 11.89 -7.09
N GLN A 99 8.52 13.22 -6.97
CA GLN A 99 9.66 14.11 -6.78
C GLN A 99 10.41 13.87 -5.46
N GLU A 100 9.70 13.41 -4.44
CA GLU A 100 10.25 13.03 -3.15
C GLU A 100 10.85 11.61 -3.13
N GLY A 101 10.75 10.86 -4.23
CA GLY A 101 11.28 9.50 -4.35
C GLY A 101 10.41 8.42 -3.69
N ILE A 102 9.16 8.73 -3.34
CA ILE A 102 8.18 7.76 -2.86
C ILE A 102 7.79 6.85 -4.03
N LYS A 103 7.80 5.53 -3.78
CA LYS A 103 7.71 4.51 -4.83
C LYS A 103 6.30 3.96 -5.01
N THR A 104 5.51 3.93 -3.94
CA THR A 104 4.21 3.25 -3.90
C THR A 104 3.21 4.02 -3.02
N VAL A 105 1.94 3.66 -3.17
CA VAL A 105 0.84 4.07 -2.28
C VAL A 105 0.11 2.82 -1.79
N GLU A 106 -0.27 2.81 -0.52
CA GLU A 106 -1.00 1.72 0.18
C GLU A 106 -1.74 2.31 1.40
N MET A 107 -2.34 1.50 2.29
CA MET A 107 -3.26 2.01 3.33
C MET A 107 -2.92 1.55 4.77
N GLU A 108 -1.83 0.82 5.00
CA GLU A 108 -1.59 0.12 6.27
C GLU A 108 -0.19 0.30 6.89
N SER A 109 0.88 0.48 6.10
CA SER A 109 2.27 0.39 6.55
C SER A 109 2.62 1.38 7.67
N SER A 110 2.21 2.64 7.56
CA SER A 110 2.50 3.63 8.61
C SER A 110 1.87 3.26 9.95
N GLY A 111 0.66 2.69 9.95
CA GLY A 111 -0.01 2.20 11.17
C GLY A 111 0.69 0.98 11.75
N LEU A 112 1.03 -0.01 10.91
CA LEU A 112 1.76 -1.21 11.31
C LEU A 112 3.09 -0.86 12.00
N PHE A 113 3.88 0.01 11.37
CA PHE A 113 5.19 0.40 11.88
C PHE A 113 5.09 1.26 13.14
N ALA A 114 4.10 2.15 13.23
CA ALA A 114 3.85 2.94 14.44
C ALA A 114 3.52 2.03 15.63
N VAL A 115 2.66 1.02 15.44
CA VAL A 115 2.37 0.02 16.47
C VAL A 115 3.63 -0.78 16.83
N GLY A 116 4.41 -1.19 15.83
CA GLY A 116 5.68 -1.89 16.03
C GLY A 116 6.64 -1.13 16.95
N GLN A 117 6.83 0.16 16.69
CA GLN A 117 7.68 1.04 17.51
C GLN A 117 7.13 1.20 18.94
N VAL A 118 5.83 1.45 19.10
CA VAL A 118 5.19 1.60 20.43
C VAL A 118 5.26 0.31 21.25
N ARG A 119 5.15 -0.85 20.60
CA ARG A 119 5.19 -2.16 21.24
C ARG A 119 6.58 -2.77 21.33
N ALA A 120 7.60 -2.09 20.81
CA ALA A 120 8.97 -2.60 20.70
C ALA A 120 9.04 -3.99 20.01
N VAL A 121 8.28 -4.17 18.93
CA VAL A 121 8.31 -5.37 18.09
C VAL A 121 8.73 -5.03 16.66
N GLN A 122 9.49 -5.92 16.04
CA GLN A 122 9.96 -5.73 14.67
C GLN A 122 8.79 -5.80 13.70
N THR A 123 8.72 -4.85 12.77
CA THR A 123 7.69 -4.79 11.74
C THR A 123 8.31 -4.41 10.40
N THR A 124 7.83 -4.99 9.32
CA THR A 124 8.16 -4.61 7.94
C THR A 124 6.96 -4.90 7.05
N SER A 125 6.97 -4.39 5.82
CA SER A 125 5.92 -4.65 4.83
C SER A 125 6.52 -4.82 3.45
N VAL A 126 5.94 -5.73 2.65
CA VAL A 126 6.26 -5.89 1.23
C VAL A 126 5.00 -5.65 0.44
N VAL A 127 5.08 -4.77 -0.56
CA VAL A 127 3.98 -4.49 -1.48
C VAL A 127 4.27 -5.15 -2.84
N VAL A 128 3.31 -5.95 -3.32
CA VAL A 128 3.32 -6.47 -4.69
C VAL A 128 2.46 -5.55 -5.54
N VAL A 129 3.09 -4.84 -6.48
CA VAL A 129 2.42 -3.83 -7.31
C VAL A 129 1.40 -4.51 -8.23
N MET A 130 0.12 -4.23 -8.00
CA MET A 130 -0.98 -4.71 -8.83
C MET A 130 -1.37 -3.70 -9.90
N ASP A 131 -1.38 -2.42 -9.58
CA ASP A 131 -1.76 -1.33 -10.47
C ASP A 131 -0.73 -0.19 -10.39
N SER A 132 -0.90 0.82 -11.24
CA SER A 132 0.02 1.94 -11.29
C SER A 132 -0.69 3.25 -11.57
N LEU A 133 -0.29 4.29 -10.83
CA LEU A 133 -0.59 5.70 -11.09
C LEU A 133 0.63 6.45 -11.64
N ALA A 134 1.73 5.75 -11.90
CA ALA A 134 3.04 6.37 -12.17
C ALA A 134 3.05 7.22 -13.45
N THR A 135 2.11 6.98 -14.37
CA THR A 135 1.94 7.76 -15.60
C THR A 135 0.77 8.75 -15.53
N PHE A 136 0.33 9.12 -14.32
CA PHE A 136 -0.82 10.02 -14.08
C PHE A 136 -2.15 9.50 -14.64
N GLU A 137 -2.23 8.19 -14.84
CA GLU A 137 -3.42 7.46 -15.25
C GLU A 137 -3.43 6.15 -14.49
N TRP A 138 -4.62 5.69 -14.10
CA TRP A 138 -4.76 4.40 -13.45
C TRP A 138 -4.61 3.25 -14.46
N LYS A 139 -3.58 2.43 -14.24
CA LYS A 139 -3.25 1.28 -15.09
C LYS A 139 -3.30 -0.01 -14.30
N VAL A 140 -4.09 -0.96 -14.79
CA VAL A 140 -4.20 -2.33 -14.28
C VAL A 140 -3.71 -3.31 -15.33
N PRO A 141 -3.03 -4.40 -14.95
CA PRO A 141 -2.60 -5.44 -15.87
C PRO A 141 -3.81 -6.24 -16.36
N GLU A 142 -3.71 -6.74 -17.59
CA GLU A 142 -4.75 -7.59 -18.18
C GLU A 142 -4.84 -8.96 -17.51
N ARG A 143 -3.70 -9.47 -17.00
CA ARG A 143 -3.58 -10.78 -16.36
C ARG A 143 -2.98 -10.65 -14.96
N LEU A 144 -3.44 -11.50 -14.04
CA LEU A 144 -3.02 -11.48 -12.63
C LEU A 144 -2.03 -12.59 -12.27
N ASP A 145 -1.66 -13.47 -13.22
CA ASP A 145 -0.84 -14.65 -12.95
C ASP A 145 0.54 -14.27 -12.39
N SER A 146 1.13 -13.18 -12.92
CA SER A 146 2.41 -12.65 -12.43
C SER A 146 2.30 -12.14 -11.00
N ILE A 147 1.21 -11.44 -10.66
CA ILE A 147 0.95 -10.93 -9.32
C ILE A 147 0.79 -12.09 -8.33
N GLN A 148 0.03 -13.12 -8.69
CA GLN A 148 -0.15 -14.30 -7.85
C GLN A 148 1.19 -15.02 -7.60
N ARG A 149 2.02 -15.17 -8.64
CA ARG A 149 3.36 -15.73 -8.50
C ARG A 149 4.26 -14.88 -7.60
N SER A 150 4.20 -13.55 -7.72
CA SER A 150 4.95 -12.64 -6.86
C SER A 150 4.51 -12.75 -5.40
N LEU A 151 3.21 -12.82 -5.13
CA LEU A 151 2.67 -13.04 -3.79
C LEU A 151 3.17 -14.36 -3.19
N GLU A 152 3.14 -15.45 -3.95
CA GLU A 152 3.64 -16.76 -3.51
C GLU A 152 5.13 -16.71 -3.12
N ILE A 153 5.97 -16.00 -3.89
CA ILE A 153 7.39 -15.81 -3.57
C ILE A 153 7.53 -15.03 -2.25
N VAL A 154 6.78 -13.94 -2.08
CA VAL A 154 6.81 -13.11 -0.86
C VAL A 154 6.35 -13.92 0.35
N TYR A 155 5.29 -14.72 0.23
CA TYR A 155 4.80 -15.57 1.33
C TYR A 155 5.85 -16.59 1.75
N ARG A 156 6.51 -17.26 0.79
CA ARG A 156 7.57 -18.22 1.11
C ARG A 156 8.77 -17.56 1.75
N ALA A 157 9.20 -16.40 1.26
CA ALA A 157 10.27 -15.62 1.88
C ALA A 157 9.91 -15.20 3.32
N ALA A 158 8.66 -14.77 3.55
CA ALA A 158 8.18 -14.42 4.88
C ALA A 158 8.19 -15.64 5.83
N LEU A 159 7.81 -16.83 5.35
CA LEU A 159 7.88 -18.06 6.15
C LEU A 159 9.34 -18.42 6.53
N ASP A 160 10.29 -18.24 5.62
CA ASP A 160 11.72 -18.53 5.92
C ASP A 160 12.31 -17.55 6.95
N VAL A 161 11.85 -16.29 6.95
CA VAL A 161 12.36 -15.23 7.82
C VAL A 161 11.67 -15.25 9.18
N LEU A 162 10.34 -15.41 9.21
CA LEU A 162 9.53 -15.36 10.44
C LEU A 162 9.40 -16.72 11.14
N GLY A 163 9.70 -17.82 10.46
CA GLY A 163 9.65 -19.18 11.02
C GLY A 163 10.91 -19.59 11.79
N LYS A 164 11.87 -18.68 11.96
CA LYS A 164 13.09 -18.85 12.77
C LYS A 164 12.86 -18.32 14.18
#